data_AF-A0A0B0D5V9-F1
#
_entry.id   AF-A0A0B0D5V9-F1
#
_cell.length_a   1.000
_cell.length_b   1.000
_cell.length_c   1.000
_cell.angle_alpha   90.00
_cell.angle_beta   90.00
_cell.angle_gamma   90.00
#
_symmetry.space_group_name_H-M   'P 1'
#
loop_
_entity.id
_entity.type
_entity.pdbx_description
1 polymer ?
#
loop_
_entity_poly.entity_id
_entity_poly.type
_entity_poly.pdbx_seq_one_letter_code
_entity_poly.pdbx_strand_id
1 'polypeptide(L)' 'MDREILHQSILSLKGKLNTGQIPYHPYEDHFTTHLDAVQMSEDGLVDESTISATLKILLNTVND' A
#
# COMPACT_ATOMS: atom_id res chain seq x y z
N MET A 1 1.60 -13.96 2.80
CA MET A 1 2.58 -12.91 2.49
C MET A 1 3.19 -12.47 3.80
N ASP A 2 4.50 -12.31 3.87
CA ASP A 2 5.14 -11.90 5.13
C ASP A 2 4.75 -10.46 5.47
N ARG A 3 4.46 -10.21 6.74
CA ARG A 3 3.92 -8.91 7.19
C ARG A 3 4.95 -7.79 7.02
N GLU A 4 6.23 -8.11 7.14
CA GLU A 4 7.34 -7.21 6.81
C GLU A 4 7.42 -6.89 5.32
N ILE A 5 7.24 -7.88 4.44
CA ILE A 5 7.22 -7.68 2.99
C ILE A 5 6.06 -6.75 2.61
N LEU A 6 4.91 -6.94 3.25
CA LEU A 6 3.73 -6.11 3.05
C LEU A 6 3.98 -4.67 3.51
N HIS A 7 4.60 -4.49 4.68
CA HIS A 7 4.99 -3.18 5.22
C HIS A 7 5.95 -2.45 4.27
N GLN A 8 7.02 -3.12 3.84
CA GLN A 8 8.00 -2.57 2.90
C GLN A 8 7.37 -2.23 1.54
N SER A 9 6.47 -3.06 1.05
CA SER A 9 5.75 -2.82 -0.21
C SER A 9 4.88 -1.57 -0.13
N ILE A 10 4.15 -1.38 0.98
CA ILE A 10 3.30 -0.21 1.20
C ILE A 10 4.13 1.06 1.32
N LEU A 11 5.23 1.03 2.08
CA LEU A 11 6.14 2.18 2.19
C LEU A 11 6.79 2.53 0.85
N SER A 12 7.23 1.53 0.08
CA SER A 12 7.79 1.71 -1.26
C SER A 12 6.77 2.31 -2.21
N LEU A 13 5.52 1.84 -2.18
CA LEU A 13 4.41 2.42 -2.96
C LEU A 13 4.10 3.87 -2.54
N LYS A 14 4.03 4.18 -1.23
CA LYS A 14 3.89 5.56 -0.73
C LYS A 14 5.02 6.45 -1.27
N GLY A 15 6.26 5.98 -1.20
CA GLY A 15 7.43 6.71 -1.71
C GLY A 15 7.38 6.93 -3.22
N LYS A 16 7.01 5.92 -4.00
CA LYS A 16 6.90 5.99 -5.46
C LYS A 16 5.76 6.90 -5.93
N LEU A 17 4.62 6.88 -5.22
CA LEU A 17 3.52 7.83 -5.45
C LEU A 17 3.95 9.26 -5.16
N ASN A 18 4.59 9.49 -4.01
CA ASN A 18 5.00 10.82 -3.58
C ASN A 18 6.14 11.40 -4.45
N THR A 19 6.97 10.54 -5.05
CA THR A 19 8.03 10.94 -5.99
C THR A 19 7.54 11.05 -7.44
N GLY A 20 6.27 10.75 -7.73
CA GLY A 20 5.70 10.79 -9.08
C GLY A 20 6.28 9.75 -10.04
N GLN A 21 6.94 8.70 -9.53
CA GLN A 21 7.49 7.61 -10.35
C GLN A 21 6.41 6.65 -10.87
N ILE A 22 5.25 6.64 -10.24
CA ILE A 22 4.07 5.91 -10.74
C ILE A 22 3.19 6.92 -11.48
N PRO A 23 2.85 6.67 -12.77
CA PRO A 23 1.98 7.57 -13.53
C PRO A 23 0.58 7.60 -12.89
N TYR A 24 0.36 8.58 -12.03
CA TYR A 24 -0.89 8.78 -11.31
C TYR A 24 -2.00 9.19 -12.28
N HIS A 25 -2.94 8.28 -12.54
CA HIS A 25 -4.18 8.65 -13.22
C HIS A 25 -5.22 9.06 -12.18
N PRO A 26 -5.93 10.18 -12.36
CA PRO A 26 -6.93 10.68 -11.40
C PRO A 26 -8.13 9.73 -11.19
N TYR A 27 -8.29 8.70 -12.01
CA TYR A 27 -9.25 7.60 -11.77
C TYR A 27 -8.81 6.62 -10.68
N GLU A 28 -7.54 6.65 -10.26
CA GLU A 28 -6.96 5.82 -9.21
C GLU A 28 -6.95 6.51 -7.83
N ASP A 29 -7.73 7.58 -7.64
CA ASP A 29 -7.84 8.30 -6.35
C ASP A 29 -8.24 7.36 -5.18
N HIS A 30 -9.00 6.31 -5.51
CA HIS A 30 -9.30 5.21 -4.60
C HIS A 30 -8.04 4.52 -4.07
N PHE A 31 -7.01 4.32 -4.89
CA PHE A 31 -5.77 3.67 -4.47
C PHE A 31 -5.07 4.48 -3.39
N THR A 32 -4.85 5.77 -3.61
CA THR A 32 -4.21 6.65 -2.61
C THR A 32 -5.02 6.71 -1.32
N THR A 33 -6.34 6.79 -1.44
CA THR A 33 -7.24 6.80 -0.28
C THR A 33 -7.14 5.51 0.53
N HIS A 34 -7.12 4.35 -0.13
CA HIS A 34 -6.95 3.06 0.54
C HIS A 34 -5.55 2.88 1.14
N LEU A 35 -4.53 3.49 0.53
CA LEU A 35 -3.13 3.40 0.97
C LEU A 35 -2.84 4.37 2.13
N ASP A 36 -3.55 5.49 2.19
CA ASP A 36 -3.56 6.42 3.32
C ASP A 36 -4.35 5.86 4.51
N ALA A 37 -5.44 5.13 4.25
CA ALA A 37 -6.23 4.44 5.27
C ALA A 37 -5.49 3.29 5.99
N VAL A 38 -4.32 2.86 5.49
CA VAL A 38 -3.51 1.84 6.16
C VAL A 38 -2.90 2.40 7.43
N GLN A 39 -3.30 1.84 8.56
CA GLN A 39 -2.76 2.20 9.86
C GLN A 39 -1.57 1.31 10.23
N MET A 40 -0.73 1.84 11.11
CA MET A 40 0.33 1.05 11.75
C MET A 40 -0.24 0.40 13.01
N SER A 41 0.08 -0.87 13.22
CA SER A 41 -0.12 -1.51 14.51
C SER A 41 0.91 -1.04 15.53
N GLU A 42 0.67 -1.34 16.80
CA GLU A 42 1.56 -0.99 17.92
C GLU A 42 2.98 -1.57 17.80
N ASP A 43 3.16 -2.62 17.00
CA ASP A 43 4.45 -3.26 16.71
C ASP A 43 5.31 -2.47 15.67
N GLY A 44 4.77 -1.39 15.11
CA GLY A 44 5.44 -0.58 14.08
C GLY A 44 5.27 -1.13 12.65
N LEU A 45 4.66 -2.30 12.48
CA LEU A 45 4.28 -2.86 11.19
C LEU A 45 2.88 -2.41 10.75
N VAL A 46 2.58 -2.55 9.45
CA VAL A 46 1.24 -2.22 8.92
C VAL A 46 0.18 -3.16 9.50
N ASP A 47 -0.99 -2.61 9.81
CA ASP A 47 -2.13 -3.36 10.30
C ASP A 47 -2.92 -3.96 9.13
N GLU A 48 -2.86 -5.28 8.98
CA GLU A 48 -3.49 -5.99 7.86
C GLU A 48 -5.02 -5.92 7.86
N SER A 49 -5.63 -5.56 8.99
CA SER A 49 -7.08 -5.39 9.13
C SER A 49 -7.54 -4.07 8.50
N THR A 50 -6.66 -3.07 8.45
CA THR A 50 -6.93 -1.76 7.80
C THR A 50 -6.66 -1.77 6.30
N ILE A 51 -5.98 -2.80 5.79
CA ILE A 51 -5.65 -2.92 4.38
C ILE A 51 -6.87 -3.43 3.61
N SER A 52 -7.38 -2.57 2.72
CA SER A 52 -8.51 -2.91 1.84
C SER A 52 -8.18 -4.05 0.88
N ALA A 53 -9.19 -4.85 0.53
CA ALA A 53 -9.03 -6.01 -0.35
C ALA A 53 -8.38 -5.65 -1.70
N THR A 54 -8.74 -4.50 -2.27
CA THR A 54 -8.15 -3.97 -3.50
C THR A 54 -6.64 -3.75 -3.38
N LEU A 55 -6.18 -3.22 -2.24
CA LEU A 55 -4.76 -3.01 -1.98
C LEU A 55 -4.02 -4.35 -1.86
N LYS A 56 -4.64 -5.35 -1.20
CA LYS A 56 -4.07 -6.70 -1.09
C LYS A 56 -3.89 -7.34 -2.47
N ILE A 57 -4.86 -7.21 -3.36
CA ILE A 57 -4.78 -7.74 -4.73
C ILE A 57 -3.61 -7.09 -5.48
N LEU A 58 -3.52 -5.75 -5.45
CA LEU A 58 -2.44 -5.01 -6.09
C LEU A 58 -1.07 -5.36 -5.52
N LEU A 59 -0.93 -5.42 -4.20
CA LEU A 59 0.31 -5.81 -3.53
C LEU A 59 0.73 -7.23 -3.91
N ASN A 60 -0.23 -8.13 -4.09
CA ASN A 60 0.02 -9.51 -4.52
C ASN A 60 0.42 -9.58 -6.00
N THR A 61 -0.12 -8.71 -6.86
CA THR A 61 0.28 -8.61 -8.28
C THR A 61 1.65 -7.94 -8.48
N VAL A 62 2.05 -7.03 -7.60
CA VAL A 62 3.33 -6.30 -7.70
C VAL A 62 4.51 -7.06 -7.10
N ASN A 63 4.26 -8.05 -6.23
CA ASN A 63 5.29 -8.85 -5.57
C ASN A 63 5.49 -10.27 -6.17
N ASP A 64 4.77 -10.63 -7.22
CA ASP A 64 4.99 -11.84 -8.04
C ASP A 64 5.94 -11.52 -9.21
#